data_AF-A0A0H1BKM7-F1
#
_entry.id   AF-A0A0H1BKM7-F1
#
_cell.length_a   1.000
_cell.length_b   1.000
_cell.length_c   1.000
_cell.angle_alpha   90.00
_cell.angle_beta   90.00
_cell.angle_gamma   90.00
#
_symmetry.space_group_name_H-M   'P 1'
#
loop_
_entity.id
_entity.type
_entity.pdbx_description
1 polymer ?
#
loop_
_entity_poly.entity_id
_entity_poly.type
_entity_poly.pdbx_seq_one_letter_code
_entity_poly.pdbx_strand_id
1 'polypeptide(L)'
;MDPPSTDLPKPPVPYVEGWVFTAQSHIHPPPTQILNLVRVGDGCNAQVFTVEVLEEARPNLPCFHSNRKLVAKIYDPLYFNDEEGFLNPFLCVDKHYTHETHAYGVLSKSQGEQVPTFYGSYSLDIPVEGSKIRTVRLILLEYIPGISMQQANPQMFSRHSRQEFMKSIINFESRVYEQNILLTDLSPRNVIMVEKPGFDPKQNLLFLDFAGALFGRRRNDSVAIRSNLFLGQYISPLLRWNKTMAMQFNDWIDWDWQAWLEAEYAYTAATITPEMRDTYD
;
A
#
# COMPACT_ATOMS: atom_id res chain seq x y z
N MET A 1 -11.94 -5.19 -14.44
CA MET A 1 -12.03 -6.14 -15.57
C MET A 1 -12.35 -7.49 -14.99
N ASP A 2 -13.34 -8.19 -15.55
CA ASP A 2 -13.54 -9.60 -15.22
C ASP A 2 -12.29 -10.40 -15.61
N PRO A 3 -11.92 -11.44 -14.86
CA PRO A 3 -10.83 -12.31 -15.27
C PRO A 3 -11.15 -12.86 -16.66
N PRO A 4 -10.20 -12.85 -17.61
CA PRO A 4 -10.42 -13.44 -18.91
C PRO A 4 -10.84 -14.89 -18.71
N SER A 5 -12.04 -15.25 -19.19
CA SER A 5 -12.58 -16.59 -19.05
C SER A 5 -11.64 -17.57 -19.75
N THR A 6 -11.09 -18.50 -18.99
CA THR A 6 -10.33 -19.63 -19.52
C THR A 6 -11.21 -20.67 -20.20
N ASP A 7 -12.52 -20.51 -20.09
CA ASP A 7 -13.54 -21.43 -20.62
C ASP A 7 -13.89 -21.11 -22.08
N LEU A 8 -13.45 -19.95 -22.60
CA LEU A 8 -13.57 -19.64 -24.02
C LEU A 8 -12.54 -20.45 -24.82
N PRO A 9 -12.92 -20.99 -26.00
CA PRO A 9 -11.99 -21.70 -26.87
C PRO A 9 -10.84 -20.77 -27.27
N LYS A 10 -9.62 -21.17 -26.89
CA LYS A 10 -8.40 -20.42 -27.19
C LYS A 10 -8.07 -20.55 -28.68
N PRO A 11 -7.57 -19.48 -29.33
CA PRO A 11 -7.08 -19.61 -30.69
C PRO A 11 -5.91 -20.62 -30.71
N PRO A 12 -5.80 -21.45 -31.76
CA PRO A 12 -4.70 -22.42 -31.87
C PRO A 12 -3.33 -21.73 -31.93
N VAL A 13 -3.29 -20.49 -32.41
CA VAL A 13 -2.09 -19.64 -32.43
C VAL A 13 -2.44 -18.29 -31.78
N PRO A 14 -1.86 -17.97 -30.60
CA PRO A 14 -2.20 -16.74 -29.88
C PRO A 14 -1.58 -15.47 -30.47
N TYR A 15 -0.53 -15.58 -31.29
CA TYR A 15 0.16 -14.46 -31.93
C TYR A 15 0.29 -14.71 -33.44
N VAL A 16 -0.21 -13.80 -34.28
CA VAL A 16 -0.18 -13.94 -35.74
C VAL A 16 0.85 -13.00 -36.38
N GLU A 17 1.39 -13.41 -37.52
CA GLU A 17 2.26 -12.57 -38.33
C GLU A 17 1.54 -11.26 -38.70
N GLY A 18 2.24 -10.13 -38.60
CA GLY A 18 1.66 -8.79 -38.79
C GLY A 18 1.00 -8.18 -37.54
N TRP A 19 0.98 -8.88 -36.40
CA TRP A 19 0.47 -8.29 -35.16
C TRP A 19 1.39 -7.17 -34.65
N VAL A 20 0.81 -5.99 -34.46
CA VAL A 20 1.43 -4.83 -33.83
C VAL A 20 1.18 -4.85 -32.33
N PHE A 21 2.24 -4.83 -31.54
CA PHE A 21 2.19 -4.67 -30.09
C PHE A 21 3.08 -3.51 -29.65
N THR A 22 2.83 -2.98 -28.46
CA THR A 22 3.70 -1.97 -27.84
C THR A 22 4.62 -2.65 -26.85
N ALA A 23 5.93 -2.55 -27.08
CA ALA A 23 6.95 -2.96 -26.11
C ALA A 23 7.24 -1.80 -25.14
N GLN A 24 7.24 -2.08 -23.84
CA GLN A 24 7.73 -1.12 -22.84
C GLN A 24 9.21 -1.36 -22.59
N SER A 25 10.01 -0.29 -22.69
CA SER A 25 11.45 -0.34 -22.45
C SER A 25 11.72 -0.52 -20.95
N HIS A 26 12.74 -1.31 -20.64
CA HIS A 26 13.23 -1.50 -19.28
C HIS A 26 14.04 -0.27 -18.86
N ILE A 27 13.66 0.36 -17.74
CA ILE A 27 14.30 1.58 -17.25
C ILE A 27 15.06 1.21 -15.97
N HIS A 28 16.39 1.32 -16.02
CA HIS A 28 17.22 1.30 -14.82
C HIS A 28 16.88 2.51 -13.94
N PRO A 29 16.89 2.36 -12.60
CA PRO A 29 16.72 3.51 -11.73
C PRO A 29 17.84 4.52 -11.97
N PRO A 30 17.60 5.82 -11.70
CA PRO A 30 18.68 6.80 -11.72
C PRO A 30 19.79 6.37 -10.74
N PRO A 31 21.06 6.72 -10.99
CA PRO A 31 22.14 6.55 -10.03
C PRO A 31 21.72 7.03 -8.63
N THR A 32 21.67 6.11 -7.69
CA THR A 32 21.05 6.30 -6.38
C THR A 32 22.02 5.84 -5.29
N GLN A 33 22.32 6.72 -4.34
CA GLN A 33 23.17 6.42 -3.19
C GLN A 33 22.32 6.05 -1.98
N ILE A 34 22.66 4.95 -1.30
CA ILE A 34 22.04 4.58 -0.03
C ILE A 34 22.59 5.48 1.09
N LEU A 35 21.69 6.14 1.82
CA LEU A 35 22.03 6.97 2.97
C LEU A 35 21.87 6.22 4.29
N ASN A 36 20.72 5.56 4.50
CA ASN A 36 20.43 4.81 5.73
C ASN A 36 19.58 3.57 5.45
N LEU A 37 19.76 2.55 6.28
CA LEU A 37 18.96 1.34 6.33
C LEU A 37 17.71 1.61 7.18
N VAL A 38 16.51 1.46 6.61
CA VAL A 38 15.25 1.67 7.36
C VAL A 38 14.70 0.33 7.85
N ARG A 39 14.57 -0.64 6.94
CA ARG A 39 14.10 -1.99 7.24
C ARG A 39 14.75 -2.96 6.28
N VAL A 40 15.73 -3.72 6.76
CA VAL A 40 16.49 -4.67 5.94
C VAL A 40 16.77 -5.95 6.70
N GLY A 41 17.02 -7.03 5.97
CA GLY A 41 17.35 -8.35 6.50
C GLY A 41 16.40 -9.45 6.04
N ASP A 42 16.71 -10.67 6.48
CA ASP A 42 15.92 -11.88 6.21
C ASP A 42 14.50 -11.76 6.79
N GLY A 43 13.54 -12.30 6.05
CA GLY A 43 12.13 -12.30 6.41
C GLY A 43 11.40 -10.98 6.16
N CYS A 44 12.06 -9.98 5.59
CA CYS A 44 11.41 -8.76 5.15
C CYS A 44 10.75 -8.94 3.77
N ASN A 45 9.47 -8.58 3.66
CA ASN A 45 8.75 -8.57 2.37
C ASN A 45 9.38 -7.64 1.32
N ALA A 46 10.09 -6.60 1.78
CA ALA A 46 10.87 -5.69 0.96
C ALA A 46 11.96 -5.04 1.81
N GLN A 47 13.09 -4.73 1.17
CA GLN A 47 14.24 -4.03 1.76
C GLN A 47 14.05 -2.52 1.55
N VAL A 48 14.07 -1.74 2.63
CA VAL A 48 13.72 -0.31 2.62
C VAL A 48 14.92 0.53 3.04
N PHE A 49 15.22 1.53 2.22
CA PHE A 49 16.37 2.43 2.39
C PHE A 49 15.92 3.88 2.25
N THR A 50 16.59 4.78 2.97
CA THR A 50 16.62 6.18 2.55
C THR A 50 17.76 6.37 1.58
N VAL A 51 17.50 7.09 0.49
CA VAL A 51 18.43 7.24 -0.61
C VAL A 51 18.48 8.67 -1.12
N GLU A 52 19.50 8.98 -1.91
CA GLU A 52 19.67 10.24 -2.61
C GLU A 52 19.96 9.97 -4.09
N VAL A 53 19.31 10.72 -4.98
CA VAL A 53 19.57 10.62 -6.42
C VAL A 53 20.76 11.51 -6.77
N LEU A 54 21.78 10.93 -7.41
CA LEU A 54 23.01 11.63 -7.76
C LEU A 54 22.76 12.59 -8.95
N GLU A 55 23.30 13.82 -8.88
CA GLU A 55 23.06 14.90 -9.85
C GLU A 55 23.42 14.56 -11.30
N GLU A 56 24.38 13.66 -11.51
CA GLU A 56 24.89 13.26 -12.82
C GLU A 56 23.84 12.50 -13.67
N ALA A 57 22.64 12.25 -13.12
CA ALA A 57 21.62 11.35 -13.63
C ALA A 57 20.67 11.89 -14.73
N ARG A 58 20.61 13.20 -15.04
CA ARG A 58 20.14 13.84 -16.31
C ARG A 58 19.58 15.28 -16.11
N PRO A 59 19.72 16.20 -17.09
CA PRO A 59 19.24 17.59 -16.99
C PRO A 59 17.72 17.82 -17.21
N ASN A 60 16.93 16.80 -17.58
CA ASN A 60 15.60 17.00 -18.20
C ASN A 60 14.42 16.31 -17.49
N LEU A 61 14.57 15.85 -16.23
CA LEU A 61 13.40 15.47 -15.43
C LEU A 61 13.11 16.61 -14.43
N PRO A 62 12.01 17.37 -14.59
CA PRO A 62 11.70 18.50 -13.71
C PRO A 62 11.44 18.12 -12.24
N CYS A 63 11.45 16.83 -11.91
CA CYS A 63 11.00 16.29 -10.62
C CYS A 63 12.13 16.00 -9.62
N PHE A 64 13.39 15.98 -10.06
CA PHE A 64 14.53 15.68 -9.19
C PHE A 64 15.39 16.94 -9.02
N HIS A 65 14.96 17.83 -8.11
CA HIS A 65 15.89 18.80 -7.55
C HIS A 65 16.98 18.03 -6.79
N SER A 66 18.24 18.29 -7.12
CA SER A 66 19.42 17.72 -6.47
C SER A 66 19.33 17.78 -4.94
N ASN A 67 19.87 16.76 -4.27
CA ASN A 67 19.86 16.56 -2.82
C ASN A 67 18.51 16.22 -2.16
N ARG A 68 17.52 15.74 -2.93
CA ARG A 68 16.26 15.26 -2.34
C ARG A 68 16.44 13.84 -1.78
N LYS A 69 16.31 13.71 -0.46
CA LYS A 69 16.17 12.42 0.22
C LYS A 69 14.90 11.73 -0.24
N LEU A 70 15.00 10.47 -0.65
CA LEU A 70 13.92 9.60 -1.11
C LEU A 70 13.89 8.32 -0.30
N VAL A 71 12.86 7.51 -0.52
CA VAL A 71 12.77 6.12 -0.04
C VAL A 71 12.84 5.17 -1.21
N ALA A 72 13.77 4.21 -1.14
CA ALA A 72 13.85 3.09 -2.06
C ALA A 72 13.32 1.83 -1.37
N LYS A 73 12.38 1.14 -2.04
CA LYS A 73 11.85 -0.15 -1.59
C LYS A 73 12.16 -1.22 -2.63
N ILE A 74 13.02 -2.16 -2.28
CA ILE A 74 13.51 -3.24 -3.14
C ILE A 74 12.79 -4.54 -2.78
N TYR A 75 12.22 -5.20 -3.79
CA TYR A 75 11.53 -6.47 -3.66
C TYR A 75 12.48 -7.57 -4.14
N ASP A 76 13.28 -8.07 -3.20
CA ASP A 76 14.29 -9.09 -3.45
C ASP A 76 13.78 -10.45 -2.94
N PRO A 77 13.50 -11.43 -3.83
CA PRO A 77 13.03 -12.75 -3.43
C PRO A 77 14.02 -13.51 -2.54
N LEU A 78 15.33 -13.18 -2.55
CA LEU A 78 16.31 -13.89 -1.72
C LEU A 78 16.01 -13.73 -0.23
N TYR A 79 15.52 -12.57 0.17
CA TYR A 79 15.30 -12.21 1.59
C TYR A 79 13.86 -12.44 2.05
N PHE A 80 13.01 -12.99 1.19
CA PHE A 80 11.61 -13.25 1.50
C PHE A 80 11.50 -14.50 2.38
N ASN A 81 10.67 -14.45 3.43
CA ASN A 81 10.38 -15.64 4.24
C ASN A 81 9.46 -16.58 3.44
N ASP A 82 9.99 -17.72 3.01
CA ASP A 82 9.25 -18.71 2.25
C ASP A 82 8.37 -19.64 3.12
N GLU A 83 8.29 -19.38 4.43
CA GLU A 83 7.55 -20.20 5.40
C GLU A 83 7.92 -21.69 5.26
N GLU A 84 9.22 -21.99 5.33
CA GLU A 84 9.77 -23.35 5.17
C GLU A 84 9.43 -23.97 3.80
N GLY A 85 9.38 -23.13 2.76
CA GLY A 85 9.08 -23.51 1.38
C GLY A 85 7.59 -23.63 1.05
N PHE A 86 6.69 -23.26 1.97
CA PHE A 86 5.25 -23.21 1.71
C PHE A 86 4.88 -22.11 0.69
N LEU A 87 5.59 -20.99 0.73
CA LEU A 87 5.40 -19.86 -0.17
C LEU A 87 6.44 -19.88 -1.29
N ASN A 88 6.08 -19.34 -2.45
CA ASN A 88 7.05 -19.07 -3.52
C ASN A 88 7.49 -17.60 -3.42
N PRO A 89 8.75 -17.32 -2.99
CA PRO A 89 9.27 -15.97 -2.86
C PRO A 89 9.06 -15.09 -4.09
N PHE A 90 9.31 -15.63 -5.29
CA PHE A 90 9.21 -14.87 -6.54
C PHE A 90 7.78 -14.40 -6.80
N LEU A 91 6.79 -15.28 -6.59
CA LEU A 91 5.39 -14.93 -6.77
C LEU A 91 4.93 -13.92 -5.71
N CYS A 92 5.38 -14.08 -4.47
CA CYS A 92 5.02 -13.19 -3.38
C CYS A 92 5.57 -11.78 -3.59
N VAL A 93 6.87 -11.65 -3.91
CA VAL A 93 7.49 -10.34 -4.13
C VAL A 93 6.96 -9.66 -5.40
N ASP A 94 6.68 -10.41 -6.47
CA ASP A 94 6.07 -9.86 -7.69
C ASP A 94 4.65 -9.36 -7.42
N LYS A 95 3.85 -10.12 -6.65
CA LYS A 95 2.54 -9.67 -6.19
C LYS A 95 2.64 -8.39 -5.36
N HIS A 96 3.53 -8.33 -4.37
CA HIS A 96 3.70 -7.13 -3.54
C HIS A 96 4.12 -5.91 -4.37
N TYR A 97 5.10 -6.07 -5.25
CA TYR A 97 5.58 -5.01 -6.14
C TYR A 97 4.49 -4.50 -7.08
N THR A 98 3.79 -5.42 -7.76
CA THR A 98 2.76 -5.06 -8.75
C THR A 98 1.55 -4.39 -8.08
N HIS A 99 1.11 -4.91 -6.94
CA HIS A 99 -0.01 -4.36 -6.20
C HIS A 99 0.30 -2.96 -5.65
N GLU A 100 1.48 -2.78 -5.07
CA GLU A 100 1.89 -1.49 -4.51
C GLU A 100 2.09 -0.43 -5.61
N THR A 101 2.77 -0.80 -6.72
CA THR A 101 2.92 0.07 -7.90
C THR A 101 1.56 0.49 -8.46
N HIS A 102 0.63 -0.46 -8.58
CA HIS A 102 -0.71 -0.17 -9.09
C HIS A 102 -1.49 0.73 -8.13
N ALA A 103 -1.37 0.51 -6.80
CA ALA A 103 -2.04 1.32 -5.80
C ALA A 103 -1.61 2.78 -5.87
N TYR A 104 -0.30 3.04 -5.97
CA TYR A 104 0.20 4.42 -6.15
C TYR A 104 -0.30 5.05 -7.45
N GLY A 105 -0.43 4.28 -8.54
CA GLY A 105 -1.03 4.76 -9.79
C GLY A 105 -2.49 5.17 -9.64
N VAL A 106 -3.30 4.34 -8.98
CA VAL A 106 -4.72 4.64 -8.71
C VAL A 106 -4.87 5.83 -7.75
N LEU A 107 -4.02 5.92 -6.73
CA LEU A 107 -4.02 6.97 -5.72
C LEU A 107 -3.23 8.22 -6.14
N SER A 108 -2.96 8.41 -7.43
CA SER A 108 -2.19 9.54 -7.98
C SER A 108 -2.71 10.91 -7.53
N LYS A 109 -4.03 11.08 -7.36
CA LYS A 109 -4.64 12.33 -6.89
C LYS A 109 -4.35 12.65 -5.42
N SER A 110 -3.99 11.65 -4.63
CA SER A 110 -3.72 11.78 -3.19
C SER A 110 -2.23 11.89 -2.87
N GLN A 111 -1.37 11.81 -3.90
CA GLN A 111 0.09 11.87 -3.75
C GLN A 111 0.56 13.25 -3.29
N GLY A 112 1.46 13.27 -2.31
CA GLY A 112 1.99 14.48 -1.67
C GLY A 112 1.08 15.05 -0.57
N GLU A 113 -0.11 14.48 -0.37
CA GLU A 113 -1.06 14.89 0.67
C GLU A 113 -1.33 13.76 1.67
N GLN A 114 -1.95 12.66 1.21
CA GLN A 114 -2.35 11.52 2.04
C GLN A 114 -1.59 10.24 1.72
N VAL A 115 -0.93 10.17 0.56
CA VAL A 115 0.03 9.12 0.25
C VAL A 115 1.33 9.75 -0.26
N PRO A 116 2.49 9.10 -0.12
CA PRO A 116 3.75 9.61 -0.65
C PRO A 116 3.69 9.85 -2.16
N THR A 117 4.44 10.83 -2.63
CA THR A 117 4.70 10.97 -4.07
C THR A 117 5.43 9.73 -4.60
N PHE A 118 4.91 9.15 -5.68
CA PHE A 118 5.48 7.99 -6.36
C PHE A 118 6.33 8.45 -7.54
N TYR A 119 7.65 8.24 -7.47
CA TYR A 119 8.59 8.68 -8.52
C TYR A 119 8.75 7.67 -9.65
N GLY A 120 8.43 6.42 -9.40
CA GLY A 120 8.45 5.39 -10.43
C GLY A 120 8.75 4.01 -9.89
N SER A 121 8.62 3.05 -10.80
CA SER A 121 8.99 1.66 -10.62
C SER A 121 10.07 1.27 -11.63
N TYR A 122 11.00 0.44 -11.17
CA TYR A 122 12.25 0.14 -11.87
C TYR A 122 12.64 -1.32 -11.65
N SER A 123 13.65 -1.76 -12.39
CA SER A 123 14.36 -2.99 -12.03
C SER A 123 15.83 -2.71 -11.82
N LEU A 124 16.43 -3.45 -10.90
CA LEU A 124 17.81 -3.30 -10.47
C LEU A 124 18.54 -4.61 -10.66
N ASP A 125 19.71 -4.55 -11.28
CA ASP A 125 20.59 -5.69 -11.44
C ASP A 125 21.64 -5.69 -10.33
N ILE A 126 21.57 -6.70 -9.46
CA ILE A 126 22.49 -6.88 -8.33
C ILE A 126 23.56 -7.90 -8.76
N PRO A 127 24.86 -7.52 -8.73
CA PRO A 127 25.93 -8.46 -9.00
C PRO A 127 26.01 -9.52 -7.90
N VAL A 128 26.17 -10.77 -8.31
CA VAL A 128 26.35 -11.94 -7.44
C VAL A 128 27.72 -12.56 -7.75
N GLU A 129 28.35 -13.18 -6.75
CA GLU A 129 29.63 -13.87 -6.93
C GLU A 129 29.63 -14.81 -8.14
N GLY A 130 30.73 -14.81 -8.90
CA GLY A 130 30.88 -15.63 -10.11
C GLY A 130 30.21 -15.08 -11.37
N SER A 131 30.13 -13.75 -11.51
CA SER A 131 29.61 -13.04 -12.71
C SER A 131 28.12 -13.27 -13.01
N LYS A 132 27.35 -13.73 -12.01
CA LYS A 132 25.89 -13.84 -12.13
C LYS A 132 25.24 -12.51 -11.75
N ILE A 133 24.10 -12.23 -12.36
CA ILE A 133 23.30 -11.05 -12.07
C ILE A 133 21.95 -11.51 -11.50
N ARG A 134 21.52 -10.90 -10.40
CA ARG A 134 20.18 -11.05 -9.83
C ARG A 134 19.39 -9.78 -10.12
N THR A 135 18.39 -9.87 -11.00
CA THR A 135 17.47 -8.78 -11.26
C THR A 135 16.36 -8.76 -10.21
N VAL A 136 16.14 -7.61 -9.58
CA VAL A 136 15.08 -7.38 -8.58
C VAL A 136 14.23 -6.17 -8.97
N ARG A 137 13.05 -6.03 -8.35
CA ARG A 137 12.17 -4.88 -8.57
C ARG A 137 12.39 -3.80 -7.52
N LEU A 138 12.21 -2.54 -7.90
CA LEU A 138 12.41 -1.38 -7.05
C LEU A 138 11.30 -0.36 -7.29
N ILE A 139 10.83 0.31 -6.23
CA ILE A 139 10.07 1.55 -6.35
C ILE A 139 10.78 2.69 -5.63
N LEU A 140 10.61 3.91 -6.15
CA LEU A 140 11.08 5.15 -5.52
C LEU A 140 9.90 5.98 -5.04
N LEU A 141 9.97 6.38 -3.78
CA LEU A 141 8.92 7.12 -3.07
C LEU A 141 9.48 8.38 -2.42
N GLU A 142 8.58 9.32 -2.14
CA GLU A 142 8.86 10.47 -1.30
C GLU A 142 9.32 10.07 0.10
N TYR A 143 10.39 10.70 0.57
CA TYR A 143 10.76 10.62 1.97
C TYR A 143 9.83 11.51 2.79
N ILE A 144 9.13 10.90 3.74
CA ILE A 144 8.23 11.61 4.65
C ILE A 144 8.96 11.88 5.98
N PRO A 145 9.23 13.15 6.34
CA PRO A 145 9.77 13.47 7.66
C PRO A 145 8.67 13.29 8.72
N GLY A 146 8.93 12.41 9.68
CA GLY A 146 7.97 12.08 10.74
C GLY A 146 8.27 10.74 11.39
N ILE A 147 7.35 10.32 12.26
CA ILE A 147 7.40 9.04 12.96
C ILE A 147 6.14 8.23 12.64
N SER A 148 6.22 6.90 12.68
CA SER A 148 5.01 6.09 12.54
C SER A 148 4.13 6.19 13.79
N MET A 149 2.83 5.96 13.65
CA MET A 149 1.94 5.85 14.80
C MET A 149 2.31 4.67 15.71
N GLN A 150 3.05 3.66 15.22
CA GLN A 150 3.57 2.61 16.09
C GLN A 150 4.71 3.11 17.01
N GLN A 151 5.51 4.09 16.53
CA GLN A 151 6.63 4.66 17.28
C GLN A 151 6.20 5.80 18.22
N ALA A 152 5.12 6.49 17.87
CA ALA A 152 4.58 7.58 18.67
C ALA A 152 3.96 7.05 19.97
N ASN A 153 4.07 7.82 21.05
CA ASN A 153 3.38 7.53 22.31
C ASN A 153 1.96 8.12 22.28
N PRO A 154 0.88 7.32 22.26
CA PRO A 154 -0.49 7.83 22.21
C PRO A 154 -0.86 8.73 23.40
N GLN A 155 -0.22 8.55 24.55
CA GLN A 155 -0.47 9.33 25.77
C GLN A 155 -0.01 10.79 25.66
N MET A 156 0.83 11.11 24.67
CA MET A 156 1.23 12.50 24.38
C MET A 156 0.13 13.30 23.68
N PHE A 157 -0.94 12.63 23.23
CA PHE A 157 -2.02 13.25 22.47
C PHE A 157 -3.31 13.26 23.28
N SER A 158 -4.02 14.39 23.22
CA SER A 158 -5.35 14.50 23.80
C SER A 158 -6.29 13.45 23.20
N ARG A 159 -7.31 13.02 23.96
CA ARG A 159 -8.34 12.10 23.45
C ARG A 159 -8.99 12.63 22.17
N HIS A 160 -9.28 13.92 22.12
CA HIS A 160 -9.87 14.55 20.92
C HIS A 160 -8.93 14.43 19.70
N SER A 161 -7.64 14.69 19.86
CA SER A 161 -6.66 14.51 18.77
C SER A 161 -6.59 13.06 18.30
N ARG A 162 -6.64 12.09 19.22
CA ARG A 162 -6.66 10.66 18.88
C ARG A 162 -7.93 10.26 18.13
N GLN A 163 -9.08 10.80 18.51
CA GLN A 163 -10.34 10.62 17.76
C GLN A 163 -10.24 11.18 16.34
N GLU A 164 -9.62 12.35 16.16
CA GLU A 164 -9.40 12.92 14.82
C GLU A 164 -8.43 12.08 13.96
N PHE A 165 -7.40 11.46 14.57
CA PHE A 165 -6.56 10.49 13.85
C PHE A 165 -7.38 9.29 13.36
N MET A 166 -8.16 8.67 14.26
CA MET A 166 -8.99 7.52 13.90
C MET A 166 -9.99 7.88 12.80
N LYS A 167 -10.61 9.06 12.88
CA LYS A 167 -11.52 9.57 11.86
C LYS A 167 -10.81 9.76 10.52
N SER A 168 -9.60 10.31 10.51
CA SER A 168 -8.78 10.47 9.30
C SER A 168 -8.43 9.11 8.66
N ILE A 169 -8.06 8.11 9.47
CA ILE A 169 -7.78 6.74 9.03
C ILE A 169 -9.02 6.07 8.43
N ILE A 170 -10.17 6.11 9.13
CA ILE A 170 -11.44 5.55 8.62
C ILE A 170 -11.84 6.22 7.30
N ASN A 171 -11.73 7.55 7.23
CA ASN A 171 -12.10 8.30 6.03
C ASN A 171 -11.19 7.96 4.84
N PHE A 172 -9.88 7.84 5.07
CA PHE A 172 -8.94 7.42 4.04
C PHE A 172 -9.25 6.02 3.54
N GLU A 173 -9.33 5.05 4.46
CA GLU A 173 -9.60 3.66 4.11
C GLU A 173 -10.95 3.52 3.40
N SER A 174 -11.99 4.26 3.82
CA SER A 174 -13.30 4.25 3.17
C SER A 174 -13.25 4.80 1.74
N ARG A 175 -12.49 5.86 1.47
CA ARG A 175 -12.28 6.38 0.10
C ARG A 175 -11.53 5.40 -0.80
N VAL A 176 -10.60 4.64 -0.24
CA VAL A 176 -9.89 3.57 -0.97
C VAL A 176 -10.85 2.40 -1.22
N TYR A 177 -11.68 2.07 -0.23
CA TYR A 177 -12.70 1.02 -0.33
C TYR A 177 -13.75 1.31 -1.42
N GLU A 178 -14.18 2.57 -1.55
CA GLU A 178 -15.07 3.06 -2.63
C GLU A 178 -14.49 2.82 -4.03
N GLN A 179 -13.17 2.87 -4.17
CA GLN A 179 -12.46 2.55 -5.42
C GLN A 179 -12.30 1.04 -5.66
N ASN A 180 -13.03 0.22 -4.89
CA ASN A 180 -13.00 -1.23 -4.94
C ASN A 180 -11.62 -1.82 -4.61
N ILE A 181 -10.92 -1.19 -3.67
CA ILE A 181 -9.61 -1.62 -3.17
C ILE A 181 -9.74 -1.91 -1.67
N LEU A 182 -9.29 -3.09 -1.24
CA LEU A 182 -9.22 -3.45 0.18
C LEU A 182 -7.77 -3.35 0.68
N LEU A 183 -7.53 -2.55 1.71
CA LEU A 183 -6.24 -2.46 2.39
C LEU A 183 -6.16 -3.52 3.49
N THR A 184 -5.41 -4.59 3.25
CA THR A 184 -5.31 -5.70 4.21
C THR A 184 -4.28 -5.48 5.32
N ASP A 185 -3.35 -4.53 5.13
CA ASP A 185 -2.26 -4.27 6.06
C ASP A 185 -2.34 -2.88 6.72
N LEU A 186 -3.55 -2.32 6.85
CA LEU A 186 -3.74 -1.04 7.51
C LEU A 186 -3.49 -1.19 9.02
N SER A 187 -2.37 -0.63 9.49
CA SER A 187 -1.93 -0.72 10.89
C SER A 187 -1.09 0.51 11.27
N PRO A 188 -0.87 0.79 12.58
CA PRO A 188 -0.13 1.98 13.03
C PRO A 188 1.27 2.15 12.44
N ARG A 189 1.93 1.05 12.03
CA ARG A 189 3.27 1.10 11.42
C ARG A 189 3.26 1.69 10.00
N ASN A 190 2.12 1.60 9.33
CA ASN A 190 1.90 2.05 7.95
C ASN A 190 1.24 3.44 7.89
N VAL A 191 1.17 4.15 9.03
CA VAL A 191 0.66 5.53 9.12
C VAL A 191 1.74 6.41 9.72
N ILE A 192 2.21 7.40 8.97
CA ILE A 192 3.21 8.38 9.41
C ILE A 192 2.52 9.64 9.92
N MET A 193 2.92 10.08 11.11
CA MET A 193 2.61 11.39 11.66
C MET A 193 3.67 12.38 11.18
N VAL A 194 3.27 13.28 10.27
CA VAL A 194 4.21 14.17 9.58
C VAL A 194 4.68 15.27 10.52
N GLU A 195 6.00 15.51 10.54
CA GLU A 195 6.60 16.60 11.31
C GLU A 195 6.39 17.92 10.56
N LYS A 196 5.42 18.72 11.00
CA LYS A 196 5.12 20.06 10.46
C LYS A 196 4.87 21.08 11.59
N PRO A 197 5.25 22.36 11.41
CA PRO A 197 4.86 23.44 12.32
C PRO A 197 3.34 23.55 12.35
N GLY A 198 2.73 23.49 13.54
CA GLY A 198 1.27 23.50 13.68
C GLY A 198 0.62 22.18 13.24
N PHE A 199 0.97 21.09 13.93
CA PHE A 199 0.45 19.77 13.63
C PHE A 199 -1.09 19.72 13.69
N ASP A 200 -1.74 19.49 12.54
CA ASP A 200 -3.17 19.22 12.40
C ASP A 200 -3.43 17.70 12.26
N PRO A 201 -4.09 17.07 13.24
CA PRO A 201 -4.51 15.67 13.17
C PRO A 201 -5.29 15.27 11.94
N LYS A 202 -5.98 16.20 11.28
CA LYS A 202 -6.82 15.93 10.12
C LYS A 202 -6.03 15.82 8.82
N GLN A 203 -4.87 16.49 8.73
CA GLN A 203 -4.12 16.65 7.47
C GLN A 203 -2.70 16.08 7.52
N ASN A 204 -2.20 15.71 8.70
CA ASN A 204 -0.81 15.31 8.88
C ASN A 204 -0.63 13.81 9.11
N LEU A 205 -1.54 12.99 8.57
CA LEU A 205 -1.36 11.54 8.48
C LEU A 205 -1.11 11.13 7.03
N LEU A 206 -0.02 10.41 6.80
CA LEU A 206 0.37 9.84 5.51
C LEU A 206 0.33 8.32 5.57
N PHE A 207 -0.32 7.69 4.59
CA PHE A 207 -0.50 6.24 4.52
C PHE A 207 0.54 5.61 3.61
N LEU A 208 1.19 4.55 4.11
CA LEU A 208 2.27 3.82 3.45
C LEU A 208 1.90 2.35 3.20
N ASP A 209 2.80 1.67 2.48
CA ASP A 209 2.84 0.22 2.30
C ASP A 209 1.53 -0.39 1.74
N PHE A 210 1.36 -0.28 0.42
CA PHE A 210 0.20 -0.81 -0.29
C PHE A 210 0.44 -2.20 -0.90
N ALA A 211 1.49 -2.91 -0.49
CA ALA A 211 1.81 -4.24 -1.00
C ALA A 211 0.67 -5.25 -0.78
N GLY A 212 -0.10 -5.08 0.30
CA GLY A 212 -1.27 -5.89 0.62
C GLY A 212 -2.56 -5.50 -0.10
N ALA A 213 -2.59 -4.42 -0.88
CA ALA A 213 -3.82 -3.92 -1.50
C ALA A 213 -4.48 -4.98 -2.39
N LEU A 214 -5.78 -5.23 -2.19
CA LEU A 214 -6.55 -6.18 -3.02
C LEU A 214 -7.52 -5.42 -3.93
N PHE A 215 -7.20 -5.39 -5.21
CA PHE A 215 -8.02 -4.78 -6.25
C PHE A 215 -9.21 -5.66 -6.60
N GLY A 216 -10.38 -5.06 -6.73
CA GLY A 216 -11.63 -5.80 -6.88
C GLY A 216 -12.11 -6.47 -5.59
N ARG A 217 -11.42 -6.24 -4.46
CA ARG A 217 -11.68 -6.81 -3.12
C ARG A 217 -11.85 -8.33 -3.09
N ARG A 218 -11.32 -9.04 -4.09
CA ARG A 218 -11.32 -10.50 -4.14
C ARG A 218 -10.16 -11.00 -3.29
N ARG A 219 -10.49 -11.77 -2.25
CA ARG A 219 -9.49 -12.50 -1.46
C ARG A 219 -9.24 -13.87 -2.12
N ASN A 220 -8.00 -14.34 -2.02
CA ASN A 220 -7.57 -15.59 -2.64
C ASN A 220 -7.82 -16.83 -1.75
N ASP A 221 -8.42 -16.66 -0.57
CA ASP A 221 -8.74 -17.77 0.33
C ASP A 221 -10.08 -18.44 -0.05
N SER A 222 -10.08 -19.77 0.02
CA SER A 222 -11.17 -20.64 -0.42
C SER A 222 -12.52 -20.37 0.29
N VAL A 223 -12.49 -19.75 1.47
CA VAL A 223 -13.69 -19.34 2.21
C VAL A 223 -14.27 -18.03 1.65
N ALA A 224 -13.44 -17.03 1.32
CA ALA A 224 -13.93 -15.74 0.82
C ALA A 224 -14.38 -15.78 -0.64
N ILE A 225 -13.88 -16.72 -1.45
CA ILE A 225 -14.32 -16.92 -2.84
C ILE A 225 -15.82 -17.22 -2.91
N ARG A 226 -16.40 -17.88 -1.89
CA ARG A 226 -17.82 -18.26 -1.88
C ARG A 226 -18.76 -17.11 -1.52
N SER A 227 -18.29 -16.09 -0.80
CA SER A 227 -19.17 -15.10 -0.19
C SER A 227 -19.39 -13.85 -1.04
N ASN A 228 -18.60 -13.62 -2.10
CA ASN A 228 -18.68 -12.45 -2.99
C ASN A 228 -18.83 -11.07 -2.29
N LEU A 229 -18.54 -11.00 -0.98
CA LEU A 229 -18.75 -9.95 0.05
C LEU A 229 -19.13 -8.55 -0.48
N PHE A 230 -20.28 -8.45 -1.17
CA PHE A 230 -20.73 -7.26 -1.89
C PHE A 230 -19.62 -6.59 -2.73
N LEU A 231 -18.91 -7.36 -3.57
CA LEU A 231 -17.86 -6.85 -4.45
C LEU A 231 -18.36 -5.67 -5.29
N GLY A 232 -17.58 -4.59 -5.37
CA GLY A 232 -17.96 -3.35 -6.04
C GLY A 232 -18.96 -2.44 -5.31
N GLN A 233 -19.67 -2.90 -4.27
CA GLN A 233 -20.59 -2.06 -3.49
C GLN A 233 -19.89 -1.36 -2.32
N TYR A 234 -20.27 -0.12 -2.04
CA TYR A 234 -19.80 0.54 -0.83
C TYR A 234 -20.43 -0.11 0.41
N ILE A 235 -19.63 -0.28 1.46
CA ILE A 235 -20.11 -0.77 2.75
C ILE A 235 -19.76 0.28 3.79
N SER A 236 -20.74 0.62 4.64
CA SER A 236 -20.56 1.63 5.68
C SER A 236 -19.41 1.26 6.62
N PRO A 237 -18.63 2.26 7.10
CA PRO A 237 -17.64 2.05 8.16
C PRO A 237 -18.25 1.45 9.43
N LEU A 238 -19.54 1.70 9.71
CA LEU A 238 -20.25 1.13 10.86
C LEU A 238 -20.20 -0.41 10.88
N LEU A 239 -20.18 -1.05 9.71
CA LEU A 239 -20.07 -2.52 9.59
C LEU A 239 -18.62 -2.99 9.45
N ARG A 240 -17.78 -2.23 8.74
CA ARG A 240 -16.41 -2.64 8.44
C ARG A 240 -15.44 -2.43 9.60
N TRP A 241 -15.56 -1.31 10.32
CA TRP A 241 -14.70 -0.95 11.44
C TRP A 241 -15.16 -1.59 12.76
N ASN A 242 -15.39 -2.90 12.71
CA ASN A 242 -15.72 -3.72 13.87
C ASN A 242 -14.55 -3.83 14.85
N LYS A 243 -14.77 -4.47 16.00
CA LYS A 243 -13.77 -4.61 17.06
C LYS A 243 -12.45 -5.20 16.54
N THR A 244 -12.48 -6.17 15.63
CA THR A 244 -11.27 -6.81 15.09
C THR A 244 -10.42 -5.83 14.29
N MET A 245 -11.04 -4.98 13.46
CA MET A 245 -10.31 -3.95 12.72
C MET A 245 -9.78 -2.87 13.67
N ALA A 246 -10.58 -2.45 14.65
CA ALA A 246 -10.18 -1.48 15.66
C ALA A 246 -9.05 -1.97 16.57
N MET A 247 -8.95 -3.29 16.82
CA MET A 247 -7.91 -3.90 17.66
C MET A 247 -6.49 -3.59 17.18
N GLN A 248 -6.28 -3.38 15.87
CA GLN A 248 -5.00 -2.97 15.32
C GLN A 248 -4.53 -1.60 15.84
N PHE A 249 -5.46 -0.79 16.36
CA PHE A 249 -5.24 0.56 16.88
C PHE A 249 -5.59 0.67 18.37
N ASN A 250 -5.65 -0.44 19.12
CA ASN A 250 -6.07 -0.44 20.53
C ASN A 250 -5.30 0.55 21.41
N ASP A 251 -3.99 0.70 21.20
CA ASP A 251 -3.16 1.63 21.97
C ASP A 251 -3.58 3.10 21.79
N TRP A 252 -4.30 3.41 20.71
CA TRP A 252 -4.79 4.74 20.39
C TRP A 252 -6.22 5.01 20.90
N ILE A 253 -6.94 3.97 21.33
CA ILE A 253 -8.37 4.04 21.67
C ILE A 253 -8.58 3.77 23.17
N ASP A 254 -8.97 4.80 23.92
CA ASP A 254 -9.29 4.71 25.36
C ASP A 254 -10.73 5.16 25.68
N TRP A 255 -11.60 5.16 24.67
CA TRP A 255 -13.02 5.53 24.77
C TRP A 255 -13.91 4.40 24.29
N ASP A 256 -15.23 4.56 24.46
CA ASP A 256 -16.20 3.63 23.89
C ASP A 256 -16.17 3.73 22.35
N TRP A 257 -15.43 2.82 21.73
CA TRP A 257 -15.23 2.76 20.28
C TRP A 257 -16.55 2.70 19.53
N GLN A 258 -17.46 1.83 19.98
CA GLN A 258 -18.70 1.58 19.26
C GLN A 258 -19.61 2.80 19.31
N ALA A 259 -19.81 3.37 20.50
CA ALA A 259 -20.63 4.57 20.66
C ALA A 259 -20.07 5.76 19.88
N TRP A 260 -18.74 5.93 19.86
CA TRP A 260 -18.09 6.99 19.08
C TRP A 260 -18.23 6.76 17.56
N LEU A 261 -18.00 5.53 17.08
CA LEU A 261 -18.12 5.18 15.66
C LEU A 261 -19.56 5.41 15.16
N GLU A 262 -20.56 4.99 15.93
CA GLU A 262 -21.96 5.22 15.64
C GLU A 262 -22.31 6.70 15.58
N ALA A 263 -21.83 7.50 16.53
CA ALA A 263 -22.07 8.94 16.55
C ALA A 263 -21.44 9.65 15.33
N GLU A 264 -20.19 9.33 14.99
CA GLU A 264 -19.47 9.97 13.89
C GLU A 264 -19.98 9.57 12.51
N TYR A 265 -20.38 8.30 12.34
CA TYR A 265 -20.75 7.72 11.05
C TYR A 265 -22.25 7.38 10.93
N ALA A 266 -23.10 7.87 11.84
CA ALA A 266 -24.55 7.67 11.81
C ALA A 266 -25.18 7.99 10.45
N TYR A 267 -24.65 9.00 9.75
CA TYR A 267 -25.13 9.41 8.43
C TYR A 267 -24.98 8.32 7.36
N THR A 268 -24.08 7.35 7.56
CA THR A 268 -23.90 6.20 6.66
C THR A 268 -24.85 5.04 6.96
N ALA A 269 -25.60 5.08 8.07
CA ALA A 269 -26.50 3.99 8.44
C ALA A 269 -27.59 3.74 7.39
N ALA A 270 -28.03 4.78 6.69
CA ALA A 270 -29.02 4.69 5.62
C ALA A 270 -28.54 3.89 4.40
N THR A 271 -27.22 3.68 4.23
CA THR A 271 -26.67 2.90 3.11
C THR A 271 -26.56 1.40 3.43
N ILE A 272 -26.89 0.98 4.65
CA ILE A 272 -26.76 -0.41 5.10
C ILE A 272 -28.04 -1.18 4.74
N THR A 273 -27.91 -2.23 3.92
CA THR A 273 -29.02 -3.14 3.65
C THR A 273 -29.11 -4.23 4.73
N PRO A 274 -30.27 -4.89 4.91
CA PRO A 274 -30.40 -6.03 5.83
C PRO A 274 -29.38 -7.14 5.55
N GLU A 275 -29.13 -7.45 4.27
CA GLU A 275 -28.19 -8.50 3.88
C GLU A 275 -26.74 -8.12 4.23
N MET A 276 -26.38 -6.84 4.10
CA MET A 276 -25.07 -6.34 4.54
C MET A 276 -24.90 -6.49 6.05
N ARG A 277 -25.96 -6.20 6.82
CA ARG A 277 -25.94 -6.35 8.27
C ARG A 277 -25.76 -7.81 8.68
N ASP A 278 -26.56 -8.72 8.12
CA ASP A 278 -26.48 -10.17 8.41
C ASP A 278 -25.13 -10.79 8.06
N THR A 279 -24.39 -10.21 7.11
CA THR A 279 -23.07 -10.71 6.69
C THR A 279 -21.92 -10.20 7.57
N TYR A 280 -22.10 -9.03 8.21
CA TYR A 280 -21.04 -8.34 8.96
C TYR A 280 -21.26 -8.30 10.49
N ASP A 281 -22.46 -8.66 10.98
CA ASP A 281 -22.75 -8.92 12.39
C ASP A 281 -22.07 -10.21 12.91
#